data_AF-A0A7Y5NQH6-F1
#
_entry.id   AF-A0A7Y5NQH6-F1
#
_cell.length_a   1.000
_cell.length_b   1.000
_cell.length_c   1.000
_cell.angle_alpha   90.00
_cell.angle_beta   90.00
_cell.angle_gamma   90.00
#
_symmetry.space_group_name_H-M   'P 1'
#
loop_
_entity.id
_entity.type
_entity.pdbx_description
1 polymer ?
#
loop_
_entity_poly.entity_id
_entity_poly.type
_entity_poly.pdbx_seq_one_letter_code
_entity_poly.pdbx_strand_id
1 'polypeptide(L)'
;MKSIVTILAVVASLSGCWGRRKPPEGFGYPSGEGGGTGGTPAQGELLEDDCSSSADCDGQPCVEVTPGGFKACVIAPIEATECTVPEDECCTTSDCAEGICVSSATFPWFGPGEPAPFNLCATDLCSVDADCSYEGEICAPAGTMGRPVRACVATRCKVSSECTEFGQGACLPVEEPCSGDILSLECVYPEGCRENEDCGDDAAPFGPGEYFCDAGACAKVLNGVQCE
;
A
#
# COMPACT_ATOMS: atom_id res chain seq x y z
N MET A 1 -25.48 -42.18 40.98
CA MET A 1 -25.54 -41.43 39.71
C MET A 1 -24.39 -40.45 39.72
N LYS A 2 -23.27 -40.78 39.06
CA LYS A 2 -22.08 -39.92 39.00
C LYS A 2 -22.15 -39.12 37.69
N SER A 3 -22.38 -37.82 37.81
CA SER A 3 -22.35 -36.89 36.68
C SER A 3 -20.92 -36.70 36.21
N ILE A 4 -20.68 -36.98 34.93
CA ILE A 4 -19.43 -36.67 34.23
C ILE A 4 -19.60 -35.26 33.66
N VAL A 5 -18.80 -34.32 34.15
CA VAL A 5 -18.67 -32.97 33.59
C VAL A 5 -17.60 -33.04 32.50
N THR A 6 -18.03 -32.93 31.23
CA THR A 6 -17.13 -32.83 30.09
C THR A 6 -16.72 -31.36 29.93
N ILE A 7 -15.44 -31.07 30.20
CA ILE A 7 -14.82 -29.78 29.90
C ILE A 7 -14.40 -29.80 28.43
N LEU A 8 -15.05 -28.99 27.60
CA LEU A 8 -14.60 -28.67 26.25
C LEU A 8 -13.41 -27.73 26.36
N ALA A 9 -12.21 -28.25 26.14
CA ALA A 9 -11.02 -27.43 25.95
C ALA A 9 -11.09 -26.81 24.55
N VAL A 10 -11.34 -25.51 24.48
CA VAL A 10 -11.13 -24.71 23.27
C VAL A 10 -9.62 -24.59 23.10
N VAL A 11 -9.07 -25.35 22.15
CA VAL A 11 -7.68 -25.17 21.72
C VAL A 11 -7.68 -23.95 20.81
N ALA A 12 -7.33 -22.79 21.34
CA ALA A 12 -6.93 -21.64 20.53
C ALA A 12 -5.61 -22.03 19.85
N SER A 13 -5.68 -22.41 18.57
CA SER A 13 -4.52 -22.59 17.73
C SER A 13 -3.89 -21.22 17.51
N LEU A 14 -2.81 -20.94 18.24
CA LEU A 14 -1.87 -19.85 17.93
C LEU A 14 -1.11 -20.23 16.65
N SER A 15 -1.75 -19.99 15.50
CA SER A 15 -1.05 -19.96 14.23
C SER A 15 -0.23 -18.67 14.23
N GLY A 16 1.06 -18.77 14.51
CA GLY A 16 1.96 -17.62 14.42
C GLY A 16 2.03 -17.14 12.98
N CYS A 17 2.03 -15.82 12.77
CA CYS A 17 2.36 -15.19 11.51
C CYS A 17 3.63 -15.84 10.98
N TRP A 18 3.54 -16.46 9.81
CA TRP A 18 4.71 -16.94 9.10
C TRP A 18 5.56 -15.71 8.82
N GLY A 19 6.73 -15.65 9.46
CA GLY A 19 7.55 -14.45 9.51
C GLY A 19 7.67 -13.79 8.13
N ARG A 20 7.40 -12.48 8.10
CA ARG A 20 7.67 -11.60 6.97
C ARG A 20 9.01 -12.00 6.36
N ARG A 21 8.98 -12.69 5.22
CA ARG A 21 10.16 -12.73 4.37
C ARG A 21 10.23 -11.31 3.81
N LYS A 22 11.34 -10.63 4.06
CA LYS A 22 11.68 -9.42 3.30
C LYS A 22 11.36 -9.71 1.83
N PRO A 23 10.73 -8.78 1.10
CA PRO A 23 10.63 -8.92 -0.35
C PRO A 23 12.02 -9.27 -0.89
N PRO A 24 12.13 -10.13 -1.92
CA PRO A 24 13.43 -10.51 -2.48
C PRO A 24 14.27 -9.24 -2.68
N GLU A 25 15.49 -9.25 -2.15
CA GLU A 25 16.46 -8.16 -2.27
C GLU A 25 16.64 -7.86 -3.78
N GLY A 26 15.91 -6.87 -4.29
CA GLY A 26 15.72 -6.66 -5.72
C GLY A 26 14.50 -5.83 -6.09
N PHE A 27 13.42 -5.92 -5.30
CA PHE A 27 12.29 -4.97 -5.36
C PHE A 27 12.30 -4.12 -4.09
N GLY A 28 13.33 -3.29 -3.96
CA GLY A 28 13.23 -2.14 -3.09
C GLY A 28 12.25 -1.17 -3.75
N TYR A 29 11.02 -1.10 -3.25
CA TYR A 29 10.49 0.25 -3.11
C TYR A 29 11.58 1.02 -2.37
N PRO A 30 12.01 2.19 -2.84
CA PRO A 30 12.65 3.10 -1.93
C PRO A 30 11.57 3.40 -0.88
N SER A 31 11.50 2.60 0.18
CA SER A 31 11.21 3.14 1.50
C SER A 31 12.21 4.26 1.58
N GLY A 32 11.75 5.48 1.36
CA GLY A 32 12.59 6.65 1.35
C GLY A 32 13.20 6.76 2.74
N GLU A 33 14.31 6.06 2.98
CA GLU A 33 15.37 6.51 3.84
C GLU A 33 15.90 7.76 3.14
N GLY A 34 15.10 8.83 3.18
CA GLY A 34 15.43 10.12 2.66
C GLY A 34 16.72 10.51 3.35
N GLY A 35 17.84 10.38 2.62
CA GLY A 35 19.15 10.86 3.01
C GLY A 35 19.21 12.39 3.03
N GLY A 36 18.11 13.05 3.41
CA GLY A 36 18.08 14.43 3.82
C GLY A 36 18.91 14.56 5.09
N THR A 37 19.82 15.53 5.11
CA THR A 37 20.72 15.77 6.23
C THR A 37 19.90 16.31 7.42
N GLY A 38 19.31 15.37 8.17
CA GLY A 38 18.91 15.40 9.57
C GLY A 38 18.58 16.75 10.21
N GLY A 39 17.42 17.31 9.87
CA GLY A 39 16.60 17.95 10.90
C GLY A 39 15.69 16.87 11.47
N THR A 40 15.86 16.48 12.74
CA THR A 40 14.87 15.64 13.42
C THR A 40 13.53 16.38 13.34
N PRO A 41 12.51 15.87 12.63
CA PRO A 41 11.19 16.48 12.68
C PRO A 41 10.76 16.51 14.14
N ALA A 42 10.20 17.63 14.59
CA ALA A 42 9.56 17.64 15.89
C ALA A 42 8.51 16.52 15.89
N GLN A 43 8.49 15.70 16.95
CA GLN A 43 7.49 14.63 17.10
C GLN A 43 6.09 15.19 16.80
N GLY A 44 5.48 14.77 15.68
CA GLY A 44 4.11 15.14 15.32
C GLY A 44 3.89 15.83 13.96
N GLU A 45 4.91 16.09 13.14
CA GLU A 45 4.67 16.52 11.74
C GLU A 45 4.47 15.28 10.85
N LEU A 46 3.22 15.06 10.42
CA LEU A 46 2.91 14.11 9.34
C LEU A 46 3.64 14.58 8.08
N LEU A 47 4.55 13.76 7.54
CA LEU A 47 5.13 14.02 6.23
C LEU A 47 4.00 13.85 5.20
N GLU A 48 3.53 14.99 4.66
CA GLU A 48 2.35 15.05 3.80
C GLU A 48 2.58 14.44 2.40
N ASP A 49 3.83 14.27 1.97
CA ASP A 49 4.22 13.83 0.63
C ASP A 49 5.42 12.89 0.70
N ASP A 50 5.54 11.94 -0.24
CA ASP A 50 6.78 11.14 -0.41
C ASP A 50 7.92 12.03 -0.94
N CYS A 51 7.57 13.07 -1.68
CA CYS A 51 8.52 13.94 -2.35
C CYS A 51 7.99 15.36 -2.52
N SER A 52 8.90 16.34 -2.45
CA SER A 52 8.63 17.73 -2.80
C SER A 52 9.10 18.06 -4.22
N SER A 53 10.11 17.31 -4.70
CA SER A 53 10.75 17.48 -5.99
C SER A 53 11.36 16.17 -6.49
N SER A 54 11.78 16.13 -7.76
CA SER A 54 12.48 14.96 -8.32
C SER A 54 13.81 14.65 -7.64
N ALA A 55 14.41 15.61 -6.93
CA ALA A 55 15.65 15.37 -6.19
C ALA A 55 15.44 14.41 -4.99
N ASP A 56 14.23 14.39 -4.45
CA ASP A 56 13.85 13.48 -3.36
C ASP A 56 13.65 12.04 -3.85
N CYS A 57 13.52 11.86 -5.18
CA CYS A 57 13.25 10.59 -5.85
C CYS A 57 14.44 10.09 -6.68
N ASP A 58 15.68 10.38 -6.28
CA ASP A 58 16.90 10.01 -7.02
C ASP A 58 16.89 10.45 -8.50
N GLY A 59 16.26 11.61 -8.77
CA GLY A 59 16.12 12.17 -10.11
C GLY A 59 14.89 11.67 -10.88
N GLN A 60 14.11 10.72 -10.33
CA GLN A 60 12.83 10.34 -10.91
C GLN A 60 11.78 11.45 -10.73
N PRO A 61 10.72 11.49 -11.56
CA PRO A 61 9.67 12.47 -11.41
C PRO A 61 8.96 12.35 -10.04
N CYS A 62 8.76 13.49 -9.38
CA CYS A 62 7.84 13.62 -8.25
C CYS A 62 6.52 14.17 -8.79
N VAL A 63 5.43 13.40 -8.71
CA VAL A 63 4.15 13.74 -9.34
C VAL A 63 3.03 13.78 -8.31
N GLU A 64 2.07 14.68 -8.53
CA GLU A 64 0.82 14.70 -7.78
C GLU A 64 -0.04 13.51 -8.21
N VAL A 65 -0.44 12.67 -7.25
CA VAL A 65 -1.37 11.54 -7.47
C VAL A 65 -2.77 12.07 -7.78
N THR A 66 -3.16 13.16 -7.13
CA THR A 66 -4.38 13.94 -7.36
C THR A 66 -3.99 15.42 -7.47
N PRO A 67 -4.65 16.23 -8.32
CA PRO A 67 -4.30 17.64 -8.45
C PRO A 67 -4.32 18.40 -7.11
N GLY A 68 -3.17 18.91 -6.68
CA GLY A 68 -2.99 19.60 -5.40
C GLY A 68 -3.02 18.70 -4.16
N GLY A 69 -2.94 17.37 -4.33
CA GLY A 69 -2.91 16.39 -3.24
C GLY A 69 -1.54 15.76 -3.06
N PHE A 70 -1.55 14.54 -2.54
CA PHE A 70 -0.36 13.75 -2.22
C PHE A 70 0.58 13.62 -3.43
N LYS A 71 1.88 13.83 -3.18
CA LYS A 71 2.94 13.64 -4.17
C LYS A 71 3.72 12.36 -3.92
N ALA A 72 3.88 11.60 -5.00
CA ALA A 72 4.60 10.33 -5.01
C ALA A 72 5.79 10.38 -5.96
N CYS A 73 6.86 9.68 -5.60
CA CYS A 73 7.93 9.37 -6.53
C CYS A 73 7.43 8.39 -7.58
N VAL A 74 7.64 8.71 -8.85
CA VAL A 74 7.34 7.79 -9.96
C VAL A 74 8.46 6.79 -10.11
N ILE A 75 8.15 5.52 -9.91
CA ILE A 75 9.06 4.41 -10.18
C ILE A 75 8.69 3.84 -11.55
N ALA A 76 9.60 3.98 -12.51
CA ALA A 76 9.40 3.38 -13.83
C ALA A 76 9.25 1.85 -13.70
N PRO A 77 8.22 1.25 -14.34
CA PRO A 77 8.05 -0.19 -14.34
C PRO A 77 9.28 -0.87 -14.94
N ILE A 78 9.71 -1.98 -14.34
CA ILE A 78 10.76 -2.80 -14.90
C ILE A 78 10.11 -3.72 -15.94
N GLU A 79 10.28 -3.40 -17.21
CA GLU A 79 9.79 -4.24 -18.31
C GLU A 79 10.51 -5.59 -18.32
N ALA A 80 9.75 -6.66 -18.50
CA ALA A 80 10.30 -7.98 -18.74
C ALA A 80 10.90 -8.04 -20.16
N THR A 81 12.11 -8.57 -20.25
CA THR A 81 12.87 -8.68 -21.50
C THR A 81 13.00 -10.11 -22.02
N GLU A 82 12.58 -11.09 -21.23
CA GLU A 82 12.55 -12.50 -21.59
C GLU A 82 11.46 -13.26 -20.81
N CYS A 83 10.99 -14.38 -21.37
CA CYS A 83 10.16 -15.31 -20.63
C CYS A 83 10.98 -16.09 -19.60
N THR A 84 10.45 -16.19 -18.39
CA THR A 84 11.01 -16.90 -17.24
C THR A 84 10.32 -18.24 -16.98
N VAL A 85 9.02 -18.36 -17.30
CA VAL A 85 8.22 -19.58 -17.09
C VAL A 85 7.30 -19.86 -18.29
N PRO A 86 6.89 -21.12 -18.51
CA PRO A 86 5.98 -21.48 -19.60
C PRO A 86 4.60 -20.79 -19.55
N GLU A 87 4.19 -20.32 -18.37
CA GLU A 87 2.92 -19.64 -18.11
C GLU A 87 2.94 -18.14 -18.43
N ASP A 88 4.08 -17.58 -18.86
CA ASP A 88 4.21 -16.17 -19.22
C ASP A 88 3.28 -15.80 -20.38
N GLU A 89 2.53 -14.71 -20.19
CA GLU A 89 1.68 -14.13 -21.24
C GLU A 89 2.53 -13.43 -22.32
N CYS A 90 3.68 -12.87 -21.92
CA CYS A 90 4.59 -12.12 -22.78
C CYS A 90 6.05 -12.39 -22.39
N CYS A 91 6.95 -12.36 -23.37
CA CYS A 91 8.39 -12.36 -23.11
C CYS A 91 8.95 -10.94 -23.17
N THR A 92 8.31 -10.07 -23.95
CA THR A 92 8.70 -8.69 -24.22
C THR A 92 7.47 -7.82 -24.43
N THR A 93 7.60 -6.50 -24.28
CA THR A 93 6.51 -5.55 -24.54
C THR A 93 5.94 -5.65 -25.96
N SER A 94 6.71 -6.11 -26.95
CA SER A 94 6.19 -6.32 -28.31
C SER A 94 5.23 -7.49 -28.46
N ASP A 95 5.19 -8.40 -27.48
CA ASP A 95 4.22 -9.51 -27.47
C ASP A 95 2.84 -9.04 -26.99
N CYS A 96 2.77 -7.90 -26.31
CA CYS A 96 1.55 -7.33 -25.81
C CYS A 96 0.79 -6.58 -26.91
N ALA A 97 -0.50 -6.87 -27.05
CA ALA A 97 -1.36 -6.13 -27.98
C ALA A 97 -1.50 -4.65 -27.57
N GLU A 98 -1.53 -4.40 -26.27
CA GLU A 98 -1.55 -3.09 -25.63
C GLU A 98 -0.71 -3.15 -24.35
N GLY A 99 -0.19 -2.01 -23.90
CA GLY A 99 0.52 -1.91 -22.62
C GLY A 99 1.98 -2.34 -22.66
N ILE A 100 2.48 -2.82 -21.52
CA ILE A 100 3.87 -3.22 -21.30
C ILE A 100 3.95 -4.62 -20.72
N CYS A 101 5.01 -5.35 -21.05
CA CYS A 101 5.26 -6.66 -20.45
C CYS A 101 5.99 -6.47 -19.12
N VAL A 102 5.40 -6.92 -18.02
CA VAL A 102 5.96 -6.75 -16.66
C VAL A 102 5.85 -8.04 -15.87
N SER A 103 6.68 -8.19 -14.85
CA SER A 103 6.60 -9.35 -13.95
C SER A 103 5.40 -9.22 -12.99
N SER A 104 4.69 -10.32 -12.77
CA SER A 104 3.62 -10.43 -11.77
C SER A 104 4.13 -10.19 -10.35
N ALA A 105 5.43 -10.31 -10.10
CA ALA A 105 6.06 -9.97 -8.82
C ALA A 105 5.89 -8.48 -8.46
N THR A 106 5.58 -7.63 -9.44
CA THR A 106 5.30 -6.21 -9.24
C THR A 106 3.84 -5.95 -8.83
N PHE A 107 2.98 -6.97 -8.83
CA PHE A 107 1.58 -6.80 -8.45
C PHE A 107 1.30 -7.32 -7.03
N PRO A 108 0.41 -6.62 -6.30
CA PRO A 108 -0.19 -7.11 -5.07
C PRO A 108 -0.77 -8.53 -5.22
N TRP A 109 -0.43 -9.44 -4.31
CA TRP A 109 -1.06 -10.77 -4.27
C TRP A 109 -1.86 -10.96 -2.97
N PHE A 110 -3.16 -11.23 -3.14
CA PHE A 110 -4.13 -11.34 -2.03
C PHE A 110 -4.59 -12.78 -1.73
N GLY A 111 -3.79 -13.79 -2.07
CA GLY A 111 -4.16 -15.21 -1.93
C GLY A 111 -3.22 -16.02 -1.02
N PRO A 112 -3.68 -17.18 -0.51
CA PRO A 112 -2.80 -18.09 0.20
C PRO A 112 -1.78 -18.70 -0.78
N GLY A 113 -0.50 -18.57 -0.45
CA GLY A 113 0.62 -19.03 -1.28
C GLY A 113 0.94 -18.04 -2.38
N GLU A 114 2.15 -17.49 -2.35
CA GLU A 114 2.66 -16.61 -3.40
C GLU A 114 2.81 -17.43 -4.69
N PRO A 115 2.11 -17.06 -5.78
CA PRO A 115 2.29 -17.73 -7.05
C PRO A 115 3.74 -17.52 -7.52
N ALA A 116 4.27 -18.49 -8.25
CA ALA A 116 5.53 -18.27 -8.94
C ALA A 116 5.38 -17.03 -9.85
N PRO A 117 6.35 -16.11 -9.85
CA PRO A 117 6.26 -14.93 -10.69
C PRO A 117 6.21 -15.34 -12.16
N PHE A 118 5.34 -14.68 -12.92
CA PHE A 118 5.18 -14.86 -14.36
C PHE A 118 5.04 -13.47 -15.01
N ASN A 119 5.36 -13.35 -16.29
CA ASN A 119 5.21 -12.11 -17.02
C ASN A 119 3.79 -11.97 -17.55
N LEU A 120 3.22 -10.76 -17.42
CA LEU A 120 1.89 -10.43 -17.91
C LEU A 120 1.88 -9.11 -18.66
N CYS A 121 0.94 -8.97 -19.59
CA CYS A 121 0.72 -7.72 -20.32
C CYS A 121 -0.12 -6.77 -19.46
N ALA A 122 0.53 -5.77 -18.88
CA ALA A 122 -0.14 -4.76 -18.07
C ALA A 122 -0.55 -3.57 -18.94
N THR A 123 -1.84 -3.22 -18.91
CA THR A 123 -2.41 -2.06 -19.59
C THR A 123 -2.95 -1.05 -18.58
N ASP A 124 -3.00 0.22 -18.99
CA ASP A 124 -3.66 1.25 -18.19
C ASP A 124 -5.15 0.92 -18.03
N LEU A 125 -5.63 0.91 -16.78
CA LEU A 125 -7.04 0.64 -16.46
C LEU A 125 -7.92 1.89 -16.58
N CYS A 126 -7.30 3.07 -16.59
CA CYS A 126 -8.00 4.34 -16.61
C CYS A 126 -7.13 5.41 -17.29
N SER A 127 -7.79 6.39 -17.91
CA SER A 127 -7.16 7.60 -18.46
C SER A 127 -7.48 8.86 -17.65
N VAL A 128 -8.61 8.87 -16.95
CA VAL A 128 -9.07 9.93 -16.04
C VAL A 128 -9.89 9.31 -14.90
N ASP A 129 -10.13 10.05 -13.81
CA ASP A 129 -10.97 9.60 -12.69
C ASP A 129 -12.35 9.08 -13.12
N ALA A 130 -12.93 9.66 -14.18
CA ALA A 130 -14.25 9.28 -14.68
C ALA A 130 -14.30 7.89 -15.36
N ASP A 131 -13.15 7.28 -15.65
CA ASP A 131 -13.07 5.92 -16.19
C ASP A 131 -13.20 4.86 -15.09
N CYS A 132 -13.07 5.25 -13.81
CA CYS A 132 -13.17 4.35 -12.69
C CYS A 132 -14.62 3.98 -12.36
N SER A 133 -14.84 2.70 -12.06
CA SER A 133 -16.19 2.13 -11.99
C SER A 133 -16.89 2.41 -10.67
N TYR A 134 -16.13 2.62 -9.59
CA TYR A 134 -16.69 2.83 -8.27
C TYR A 134 -16.64 4.31 -7.87
N GLU A 135 -17.68 4.74 -7.16
CA GLU A 135 -17.70 6.08 -6.57
C GLU A 135 -16.59 6.20 -5.51
N GLY A 136 -15.84 7.29 -5.56
CA GLY A 136 -14.69 7.48 -4.70
C GLY A 136 -13.44 6.73 -5.17
N GLU A 137 -13.26 6.58 -6.48
CA GLU A 137 -11.98 6.17 -7.07
C GLU A 137 -11.31 7.33 -7.81
N ILE A 138 -9.99 7.28 -7.90
CA ILE A 138 -9.17 8.16 -8.73
C ILE A 138 -8.35 7.33 -9.71
N CYS A 139 -7.98 7.94 -10.83
CA CYS A 139 -7.07 7.31 -11.78
C CYS A 139 -5.61 7.66 -11.44
N ALA A 140 -4.99 6.83 -10.60
CA ALA A 140 -3.62 7.02 -10.16
C ALA A 140 -2.63 6.94 -11.35
N PRO A 141 -1.59 7.80 -11.38
CA PRO A 141 -0.55 7.72 -12.40
C PRO A 141 0.24 6.40 -12.34
N ALA A 142 0.69 5.92 -13.49
CA ALA A 142 1.60 4.77 -13.57
C ALA A 142 2.90 5.04 -12.81
N GLY A 143 3.46 4.01 -12.19
CA GLY A 143 4.68 4.07 -11.40
C GLY A 143 4.51 4.69 -10.01
N THR A 144 3.30 5.09 -9.62
CA THR A 144 3.00 5.57 -8.26
C THR A 144 2.37 4.45 -7.43
N MET A 145 2.51 4.51 -6.11
CA MET A 145 1.85 3.57 -5.18
C MET A 145 2.11 2.10 -5.51
N GLY A 146 3.31 1.80 -6.02
CA GLY A 146 3.76 0.45 -6.41
C GLY A 146 3.09 -0.14 -7.65
N ARG A 147 2.35 0.65 -8.44
CA ARG A 147 1.60 0.12 -9.60
C ARG A 147 2.35 0.40 -10.91
N PRO A 148 2.58 -0.59 -11.77
CA PRO A 148 3.33 -0.39 -13.01
C PRO A 148 2.55 0.34 -14.09
N VAL A 149 1.22 0.40 -13.98
CA VAL A 149 0.31 1.02 -14.95
C VAL A 149 -0.68 1.91 -14.22
N ARG A 150 -1.39 2.77 -14.96
CA ARG A 150 -2.45 3.60 -14.38
C ARG A 150 -3.56 2.69 -13.86
N ALA A 151 -4.00 2.94 -12.64
CA ALA A 151 -5.00 2.11 -11.99
C ALA A 151 -6.02 2.94 -11.23
N CYS A 152 -7.24 2.43 -11.14
CA CYS A 152 -8.24 2.97 -10.24
C CYS A 152 -7.86 2.62 -8.81
N VAL A 153 -7.74 3.64 -7.97
CA VAL A 153 -7.42 3.52 -6.54
C VAL A 153 -8.55 4.14 -5.75
N ALA A 154 -9.04 3.42 -4.73
CA ALA A 154 -10.06 3.92 -3.84
C ALA A 154 -9.53 5.14 -3.06
N THR A 155 -10.41 6.09 -2.79
CA THR A 155 -10.09 7.33 -2.09
C THR A 155 -11.26 7.77 -1.23
N ARG A 156 -10.95 8.24 -0.01
CA ARG A 156 -11.84 9.02 0.84
C ARG A 156 -11.49 10.50 0.85
N CYS A 157 -10.30 10.85 0.38
CA CYS A 157 -9.82 12.21 0.23
C CYS A 157 -8.94 12.35 -1.01
N LYS A 158 -8.98 13.51 -1.65
CA LYS A 158 -8.07 13.86 -2.76
C LYS A 158 -6.98 14.82 -2.32
N VAL A 159 -7.21 15.62 -1.30
CA VAL A 159 -6.27 16.65 -0.82
C VAL A 159 -6.37 16.78 0.70
N SER A 160 -5.28 17.19 1.38
CA SER A 160 -5.27 17.35 2.84
C SER A 160 -6.35 18.30 3.37
N SER A 161 -6.78 19.30 2.58
CA SER A 161 -7.85 20.21 2.99
C SER A 161 -9.24 19.56 3.11
N GLU A 162 -9.41 18.31 2.66
CA GLU A 162 -10.62 17.53 2.90
C GLU A 162 -10.60 16.84 4.27
N CYS A 163 -9.42 16.70 4.89
CA CYS A 163 -9.20 16.00 6.16
C CYS A 163 -9.27 16.94 7.36
N THR A 164 -10.40 17.64 7.50
CA THR A 164 -10.57 18.66 8.55
C THR A 164 -11.23 18.17 9.84
N GLU A 165 -11.68 16.92 9.89
CA GLU A 165 -12.57 16.42 10.96
C GLU A 165 -11.97 16.55 12.36
N PHE A 166 -10.69 16.19 12.52
CA PHE A 166 -9.98 16.26 13.80
C PHE A 166 -8.88 17.32 13.84
N GLY A 167 -8.80 18.17 12.82
CA GLY A 167 -7.74 19.16 12.63
C GLY A 167 -6.39 18.52 12.26
N GLN A 168 -5.63 19.19 11.39
CA GLN A 168 -4.30 18.74 10.93
C GLN A 168 -4.29 17.35 10.27
N GLY A 169 -5.39 16.92 9.67
CA GLY A 169 -5.40 15.71 8.86
C GLY A 169 -4.70 15.94 7.52
N ALA A 170 -4.03 14.90 7.04
CA ALA A 170 -3.42 14.84 5.72
C ALA A 170 -4.09 13.73 4.90
N CYS A 171 -4.18 13.93 3.59
CA CYS A 171 -4.70 12.92 2.70
C CYS A 171 -3.57 12.05 2.17
N LEU A 172 -3.40 10.86 2.72
CA LEU A 172 -2.22 10.02 2.52
C LEU A 172 -2.61 8.63 2.03
N PRO A 173 -1.72 7.94 1.30
CA PRO A 173 -1.91 6.53 1.00
C PRO A 173 -1.81 5.72 2.28
N VAL A 174 -2.72 4.76 2.41
CA VAL A 174 -2.76 3.78 3.50
C VAL A 174 -2.56 2.39 2.93
N GLU A 175 -1.66 1.66 3.56
CA GLU A 175 -1.28 0.30 3.16
C GLU A 175 -2.29 -0.73 3.67
N GLU A 176 -2.42 -1.80 2.91
CA GLU A 176 -3.07 -3.02 3.36
C GLU A 176 -2.12 -3.73 4.34
N PRO A 177 -2.54 -3.97 5.60
CA PRO A 177 -1.64 -4.48 6.64
C PRO A 177 -0.96 -5.83 6.32
N CYS A 178 -1.58 -6.69 5.51
CA CYS A 178 -1.05 -8.02 5.23
C CYS A 178 -0.03 -8.02 4.08
N SER A 179 -0.24 -7.21 3.03
CA SER A 179 0.60 -7.19 1.83
C SER A 179 1.57 -6.00 1.75
N GLY A 180 1.29 -4.91 2.48
CA GLY A 180 2.02 -3.64 2.37
C GLY A 180 1.67 -2.85 1.10
N ASP A 181 0.66 -3.29 0.35
CA ASP A 181 0.25 -2.58 -0.87
C ASP A 181 -0.67 -1.41 -0.53
N ILE A 182 -0.56 -0.32 -1.28
CA ILE A 182 -1.48 0.81 -1.10
C ILE A 182 -2.91 0.39 -1.46
N LEU A 183 -3.78 0.46 -0.45
CA LEU A 183 -5.19 0.12 -0.54
C LEU A 183 -6.01 1.32 -1.05
N SER A 184 -5.81 2.48 -0.42
CA SER A 184 -6.58 3.70 -0.69
C SER A 184 -5.86 4.97 -0.24
N LEU A 185 -6.33 6.13 -0.72
CA LEU A 185 -6.04 7.43 -0.11
C LEU A 185 -7.07 7.74 0.98
N GLU A 186 -6.59 8.02 2.18
CA GLU A 186 -7.41 8.17 3.37
C GLU A 186 -6.96 9.37 4.20
N CYS A 187 -7.87 9.91 5.01
CA CYS A 187 -7.51 10.97 5.94
C CYS A 187 -6.77 10.38 7.14
N VAL A 188 -5.49 10.73 7.24
CA VAL A 188 -4.60 10.34 8.33
C VAL A 188 -4.40 11.55 9.24
N TYR A 189 -4.55 11.34 10.54
CA TYR A 189 -4.45 12.38 11.56
C TYR A 189 -3.21 12.13 12.44
N PRO A 190 -2.70 13.15 13.18
CA PRO A 190 -1.43 13.03 13.91
C PRO A 190 -1.37 11.91 14.96
N GLU A 191 -2.52 11.43 15.45
CA GLU A 191 -2.60 10.29 16.39
C GLU A 191 -2.98 8.95 15.70
N GLY A 192 -3.14 8.95 14.38
CA GLY A 192 -3.45 7.76 13.58
C GLY A 192 -2.20 7.01 13.10
N CYS A 193 -2.43 5.99 12.28
CA CYS A 193 -1.40 5.19 11.62
C CYS A 193 -1.66 5.06 10.12
N ARG A 194 -0.61 4.79 9.34
CA ARG A 194 -0.61 4.51 7.90
C ARG A 194 -0.21 3.08 7.59
N GLU A 195 0.72 2.56 8.38
CA GLU A 195 1.29 1.22 8.28
C GLU A 195 1.44 0.61 9.68
N ASN A 196 1.66 -0.71 9.76
CA ASN A 196 1.76 -1.39 11.05
C ASN A 196 2.95 -0.87 11.89
N GLU A 197 3.99 -0.41 11.23
CA GLU A 197 5.22 0.13 11.79
C GLU A 197 4.99 1.42 12.58
N ASP A 198 3.92 2.17 12.28
CA ASP A 198 3.50 3.33 13.07
C ASP A 198 2.99 2.93 14.46
N CYS A 199 2.59 1.66 14.62
CA CYS A 199 2.04 1.12 15.84
C CYS A 199 3.11 0.46 16.69
N GLY A 200 3.71 1.23 17.60
CA GLY A 200 4.60 0.68 18.61
C GLY A 200 3.93 -0.42 19.45
N ASP A 201 4.73 -1.30 20.08
CA ASP A 201 4.26 -2.43 20.90
C ASP A 201 3.30 -2.02 22.05
N ASP A 202 3.36 -0.76 22.48
CA ASP A 202 2.57 -0.17 23.56
C ASP A 202 1.47 0.79 23.07
N ALA A 203 1.18 0.84 21.76
CA ALA A 203 0.16 1.72 21.22
C ALA A 203 -1.23 1.31 21.76
N ALA A 204 -1.72 2.07 22.72
CA ALA A 204 -3.08 1.92 23.19
C ALA A 204 -4.04 2.32 22.04
N PRO A 205 -5.21 1.66 21.90
CA PRO A 205 -6.19 1.98 20.86
C PRO A 205 -6.73 3.38 21.11
N PHE A 206 -6.07 4.37 20.51
CA PHE A 206 -6.44 5.78 20.58
C PHE A 206 -6.35 6.36 19.18
N GLY A 207 -7.39 7.12 18.85
CA GLY A 207 -7.52 7.80 17.58
C GLY A 207 -9.00 7.92 17.21
N PRO A 208 -9.58 9.12 17.16
CA PRO A 208 -10.81 9.32 16.41
C PRO A 208 -10.45 9.30 14.91
N GLY A 209 -10.85 8.25 14.20
CA GLY A 209 -10.52 8.05 12.79
C GLY A 209 -10.82 6.61 12.34
N GLU A 210 -10.84 6.36 11.03
CA GLU A 210 -11.01 4.99 10.52
C GLU A 210 -9.78 4.11 10.79
N TYR A 211 -8.59 4.69 10.98
CA TYR A 211 -7.32 3.97 11.17
C TYR A 211 -6.67 4.34 12.50
N PHE A 212 -6.44 3.34 13.35
CA PHE A 212 -5.84 3.48 14.68
C PHE A 212 -4.96 2.27 14.97
N CYS A 213 -4.01 2.43 15.88
CA CYS A 213 -3.17 1.32 16.29
C CYS A 213 -3.94 0.38 17.24
N ASP A 214 -4.07 -0.89 16.85
CA ASP A 214 -4.60 -1.95 17.68
C ASP A 214 -3.59 -3.11 17.75
N ALA A 215 -3.11 -3.40 18.96
CA ALA A 215 -2.16 -4.49 19.23
C ALA A 215 -0.89 -4.49 18.33
N GLY A 216 -0.35 -3.31 18.02
CA GLY A 216 0.86 -3.17 17.19
C GLY A 216 0.62 -3.29 15.68
N ALA A 217 -0.63 -3.24 15.24
CA ALA A 217 -1.01 -3.17 13.82
C ALA A 217 -1.84 -1.92 13.53
N CYS A 218 -1.70 -1.38 12.33
CA CYS A 218 -2.56 -0.31 11.87
C CYS A 218 -3.89 -0.91 11.44
N ALA A 219 -4.88 -0.82 12.31
CA ALA A 219 -6.18 -1.40 12.08
C ALA A 219 -7.12 -0.34 11.51
N LYS A 220 -7.74 -0.66 10.37
CA LYS A 220 -8.97 0.02 9.98
C LYS A 220 -10.12 -0.49 10.85
N VAL A 221 -11.06 0.35 11.27
CA VAL A 221 -12.36 -0.07 11.85
C VAL A 221 -13.23 -0.71 10.75
N LEU A 222 -12.76 -1.79 10.13
CA LEU A 222 -13.55 -2.61 9.21
C LEU A 222 -13.74 -3.98 9.86
N ASN A 223 -14.76 -4.08 10.72
CA ASN A 223 -15.40 -5.35 11.09
C ASN A 223 -14.47 -6.55 11.40
N GLY A 224 -13.35 -6.33 12.10
CA GLY A 224 -12.59 -7.41 12.74
C GLY A 224 -11.82 -8.35 11.81
N VAL A 225 -11.39 -7.90 10.62
CA VAL A 225 -10.42 -8.68 9.82
C VAL A 225 -9.03 -8.47 10.40
N GLN A 226 -8.57 -9.42 11.20
CA GLN A 226 -7.15 -9.53 11.57
C GLN A 226 -6.43 -10.29 10.45
N CYS A 227 -5.21 -9.86 10.08
CA CYS A 227 -4.33 -10.68 9.25
C CYS A 227 -3.95 -11.93 10.07
N GLU A 228 -4.63 -13.05 9.81
CA GLU A 228 -4.35 -14.36 10.45
C GLU A 228 -3.10 -15.05 9.88
#